data_AF-A0A6L2KQX4-F1
#
_entry.id   AF-A0A6L2KQX4-F1
#
_cell.length_a   1.000
_cell.length_b   1.000
_cell.length_c   1.000
_cell.angle_alpha   90.00
_cell.angle_beta   90.00
_cell.angle_gamma   90.00
#
_symmetry.space_group_name_H-M   'P 1'
#
loop_
_entity.id
_entity.type
_entity.pdbx_description
1 polymer ?
#
loop_
_entity_poly.entity_id
_entity_poly.type
_entity_poly.pdbx_seq_one_letter_code
_entity_poly.pdbx_strand_id
1 'polypeptide(L)'
;MDLKWQVAMITMRVKKFMKKTGRNLNFNGKERFGFDKTRVECYNCYIRGHFSRECHVPRNQGNRSGDNERRVVPVETPASALVVQDGLGGYD
;
A
#
# COMPACT_ATOMS: atom_id res chain seq x y z
N MET A 1 -7.95 29.54 -10.82
CA MET A 1 -7.82 28.10 -11.16
C MET A 1 -8.88 27.78 -12.21
N ASP A 2 -8.49 27.48 -13.45
CA ASP A 2 -9.48 27.18 -14.50
C ASP A 2 -10.12 25.81 -14.33
N LEU A 3 -11.42 25.75 -14.62
CA LEU A 3 -12.20 24.52 -14.65
C LEU A 3 -11.57 23.48 -15.59
N LYS A 4 -11.02 23.94 -16.72
CA LYS A 4 -10.32 23.11 -17.71
C LYS A 4 -9.13 22.35 -17.11
N TRP A 5 -8.32 23.04 -16.30
CA TRP A 5 -7.17 22.44 -15.63
C TRP A 5 -7.56 21.45 -14.55
N GLN A 6 -8.64 21.74 -13.80
CA GLN A 6 -9.17 20.82 -12.79
C GLN A 6 -9.67 19.51 -13.43
N VAL A 7 -10.43 19.60 -14.52
CA VAL A 7 -10.95 18.42 -15.25
C VAL A 7 -9.81 17.60 -15.86
N ALA A 8 -8.80 18.25 -16.43
CA ALA A 8 -7.62 17.57 -16.96
C ALA A 8 -6.87 16.77 -15.87
N MET A 9 -6.66 17.36 -14.69
CA MET A 9 -6.02 16.67 -13.57
C MET A 9 -6.81 15.46 -13.07
N ILE A 10 -8.13 15.59 -12.93
CA ILE A 10 -9.00 14.48 -12.52
C ILE A 10 -8.91 13.34 -13.55
N THR A 11 -8.99 13.68 -14.84
CA THR A 11 -8.90 12.71 -15.93
C THR A 11 -7.56 11.96 -15.92
N MET A 12 -6.44 12.66 -15.68
CA MET A 12 -5.12 12.05 -15.57
C MET A 12 -5.02 11.07 -14.39
N ARG A 13 -5.56 11.43 -13.22
CA ARG A 13 -5.59 10.56 -12.03
C ARG A 13 -6.43 9.31 -12.27
N VAL A 14 -7.61 9.46 -12.87
CA VAL A 14 -8.51 8.36 -13.25
C VAL A 14 -7.82 7.41 -14.24
N LYS A 15 -7.21 7.93 -15.32
CA LYS A 15 -6.47 7.12 -16.29
C LYS A 15 -5.32 6.34 -15.64
N LYS A 16 -4.56 6.97 -14.75
CA LYS A 16 -3.46 6.31 -14.03
C LYS A 16 -3.96 5.20 -13.10
N PHE A 17 -5.07 5.43 -12.40
CA PHE A 17 -5.69 4.43 -11.53
C PHE A 17 -6.17 3.21 -12.31
N MET A 18 -6.87 3.42 -13.42
CA MET A 18 -7.37 2.34 -14.28
C MET A 18 -6.22 1.50 -14.84
N LYS A 19 -5.13 2.12 -15.31
CA LYS A 19 -3.94 1.39 -15.78
C LYS A 19 -3.26 0.55 -14.68
N LYS A 20 -3.21 1.06 -13.44
CA LYS A 20 -2.53 0.39 -12.33
C LYS A 20 -3.36 -0.74 -11.71
N THR A 21 -4.67 -0.57 -11.62
CA THR A 21 -5.56 -1.52 -10.91
C THR A 21 -6.41 -2.38 -11.84
N GLY A 22 -6.53 -2.03 -13.12
CA GLY A 22 -7.42 -2.70 -14.07
C GLY A 22 -8.91 -2.48 -13.80
N ARG A 23 -9.27 -1.71 -12.76
CA ARG A 23 -10.66 -1.45 -12.38
C ARG A 23 -11.20 -0.25 -13.14
N ASN A 24 -12.35 -0.42 -13.80
CA ASN A 24 -13.05 0.68 -14.45
C ASN A 24 -13.79 1.52 -13.40
N LEU A 25 -13.70 2.85 -13.52
CA LEU A 25 -14.47 3.78 -12.70
C LEU A 25 -15.79 4.08 -13.42
N ASN A 26 -16.79 3.21 -13.27
CA ASN A 26 -18.12 3.43 -13.84
C ASN A 26 -18.95 4.40 -12.98
N PHE A 27 -18.99 5.68 -13.36
CA PHE A 27 -19.73 6.72 -12.63
C PHE A 27 -21.26 6.64 -12.82
N ASN A 28 -21.75 5.67 -13.60
CA ASN A 28 -23.15 5.56 -14.00
C ASN A 28 -24.01 4.82 -12.95
N GLY A 29 -23.41 4.16 -11.95
CA GLY A 29 -24.09 3.27 -11.01
C GLY A 29 -24.13 3.82 -9.58
N LYS A 30 -25.23 3.55 -8.87
CA LYS A 30 -25.47 3.84 -7.44
C LYS A 30 -24.46 3.18 -6.47
N GLU A 31 -23.47 2.45 -6.99
CA GLU A 31 -22.40 1.83 -6.24
C GLU A 31 -21.36 2.88 -5.84
N ARG A 32 -21.15 3.03 -4.53
CA ARG A 32 -20.04 3.85 -4.04
C ARG A 32 -18.75 3.16 -4.44
N PHE A 33 -17.88 3.86 -5.16
CA PHE A 33 -16.49 3.44 -5.35
C PHE A 33 -15.83 3.24 -3.98
N GLY A 34 -15.83 2.00 -3.52
CA GLY A 34 -15.46 1.65 -2.16
C GLY A 34 -14.57 0.43 -2.17
N PHE A 35 -13.48 0.50 -1.42
CA PHE A 35 -12.77 -0.70 -1.04
C PHE A 35 -13.71 -1.53 -0.14
N ASP A 36 -13.81 -2.84 -0.39
CA ASP A 36 -14.55 -3.73 0.50
C ASP A 36 -13.85 -3.77 1.86
N LYS A 37 -14.40 -3.01 2.81
CA LYS A 37 -13.82 -2.87 4.15
C LYS A 37 -14.04 -4.11 5.01
N THR A 38 -14.94 -5.03 4.65
CA THR A 38 -15.29 -6.19 5.48
C THR A 38 -14.09 -7.09 5.77
N ARG A 39 -13.10 -7.10 4.88
CA ARG A 39 -11.84 -7.86 5.00
C ARG A 39 -10.68 -7.03 5.55
N VAL A 40 -10.85 -5.72 5.73
CA VAL A 40 -9.81 -4.85 6.28
C VAL A 40 -9.75 -5.06 7.77
N GLU A 41 -8.58 -5.38 8.30
CA GLU A 41 -8.32 -5.49 9.73
C GLU A 41 -7.62 -4.23 10.24
N CYS A 42 -8.12 -3.67 11.34
CA CYS A 42 -7.52 -2.51 11.96
C CYS A 42 -6.23 -2.87 12.71
N TYR A 43 -5.10 -2.24 12.39
CA TYR A 43 -3.83 -2.52 13.08
C TYR A 43 -3.79 -2.10 14.57
N ASN A 44 -4.71 -1.24 15.01
CA ASN A 44 -4.73 -0.75 16.39
C ASN A 44 -5.54 -1.64 17.33
N CYS A 45 -6.66 -2.21 16.85
CA CYS A 45 -7.57 -3.02 17.67
C CYS A 45 -7.83 -4.43 17.12
N TYR A 46 -7.28 -4.77 15.95
CA TYR A 46 -7.39 -6.08 15.28
C TYR A 46 -8.83 -6.52 14.95
N ILE A 47 -9.77 -5.57 14.96
CA ILE A 47 -11.16 -5.79 14.54
C ILE A 47 -11.28 -5.48 13.04
N ARG A 48 -12.00 -6.34 12.32
CA ARG A 48 -12.26 -6.15 10.88
C ARG A 48 -13.32 -5.07 10.61
N GLY A 49 -13.39 -4.60 9.36
CA GLY A 49 -14.41 -3.66 8.92
C GLY A 49 -13.97 -2.20 8.85
N HIS A 50 -12.78 -1.84 9.35
CA HIS A 50 -12.31 -0.45 9.37
C HIS A 50 -10.78 -0.33 9.32
N PHE A 51 -10.31 0.84 8.87
CA PHE A 51 -8.90 1.18 8.87
C PHE A 51 -8.46 1.73 10.25
N SER A 52 -7.17 1.62 10.59
CA SER A 52 -6.63 2.14 11.86
C SER A 52 -6.89 3.63 12.10
N ARG A 53 -7.06 4.42 11.03
CA ARG A 53 -7.41 5.85 11.10
C ARG A 53 -8.84 6.11 11.57
N GLU A 54 -9.73 5.13 11.42
CA GLU A 54 -11.14 5.18 11.82
C GLU A 54 -11.35 4.55 13.21
N CYS A 55 -10.28 4.09 13.87
CA CYS A 55 -10.35 3.42 15.16
C CYS A 55 -10.59 4.44 16.29
N HIS A 56 -11.76 4.38 16.91
CA HIS A 56 -12.11 5.18 18.08
C HIS A 56 -11.64 4.58 19.41
N VAL A 57 -11.18 3.32 19.39
CA VAL A 57 -10.68 2.64 20.59
C VAL A 57 -9.27 3.16 20.91
N PRO A 58 -8.98 3.57 22.17
CA PRO A 58 -7.62 3.87 22.58
C PRO A 58 -6.71 2.67 22.31
N ARG A 59 -5.42 2.92 22.03
CA ARG A 59 -4.45 1.85 21.71
C ARG A 59 -4.41 0.84 22.86
N ASN A 60 -5.08 -0.30 22.68
CA ASN A 60 -5.10 -1.37 23.66
C ASN A 60 -3.73 -2.07 23.61
N GLN A 61 -2.85 -1.75 24.56
CA GLN A 61 -1.61 -2.51 24.78
C GLN A 61 -1.89 -3.95 25.28
N GLY A 62 -3.16 -4.30 25.54
CA GLY A 62 -3.58 -5.51 26.25
C GLY A 62 -3.88 -6.77 25.42
N ASN A 63 -3.97 -6.71 24.08
CA ASN A 63 -4.19 -7.91 23.26
C ASN A 63 -2.87 -8.51 22.71
N ARG A 64 -1.81 -8.49 23.53
CA ARG A 64 -0.52 -9.15 23.25
C ARG A 64 -0.54 -10.68 23.37
N SER A 65 -1.71 -11.31 23.47
CA SER A 65 -1.84 -12.74 23.73
C SER A 65 -2.78 -13.34 22.70
N GLY A 66 -2.27 -14.11 21.75
CA GLY A 66 -3.10 -14.79 20.75
C GLY A 66 -2.35 -15.24 19.52
N ASP A 67 -2.27 -14.40 18.49
CA ASP A 67 -2.06 -14.91 17.11
C ASP A 67 -0.96 -14.18 16.33
N ASN A 68 0.18 -13.92 16.99
CA ASN A 68 1.40 -13.47 16.29
C ASN A 68 2.32 -14.63 15.89
N GLU A 69 1.84 -15.88 15.88
CA GLU A 69 2.59 -16.97 15.30
C GLU A 69 2.55 -16.92 13.76
N ARG A 70 3.65 -16.38 13.22
CA ARG A 70 4.28 -16.72 11.93
C ARG A 70 3.53 -16.32 10.66
N ARG A 71 3.75 -15.07 10.25
CA ARG A 71 4.19 -14.79 8.87
C ARG A 71 5.47 -13.96 8.87
N VAL A 72 6.51 -14.49 9.50
CA VAL A 72 7.87 -14.19 9.05
C VAL A 72 8.07 -15.05 7.82
N VAL A 73 7.90 -14.49 6.63
CA VAL A 73 8.53 -15.05 5.43
C VAL A 73 10.02 -14.76 5.61
N PRO A 74 10.91 -15.76 5.71
CA PRO A 74 12.33 -15.51 5.69
C PRO A 74 12.66 -14.91 4.32
N VAL A 75 12.96 -13.62 4.29
CA VAL A 75 13.70 -13.02 3.18
C VAL A 75 15.15 -13.37 3.47
N GLU A 76 15.65 -14.40 2.80
CA GLU A 76 17.07 -14.69 2.72
C GLU A 76 17.74 -13.46 2.06
N THR A 77 18.24 -12.53 2.87
CA THR A 77 19.13 -11.47 2.41
C THR A 77 20.45 -12.11 2.01
N PRO A 78 20.87 -12.10 0.74
CA PRO A 78 22.24 -12.45 0.41
C PRO A 78 23.16 -11.41 1.04
N ALA A 79 23.97 -11.90 1.97
CA ALA A 79 25.06 -11.14 2.57
C ALA A 79 25.97 -10.59 1.46
N SER A 80 26.59 -9.44 1.76
CA SER A 80 27.82 -9.02 1.09
C SER A 80 27.60 -8.31 -0.24
N ALA A 81 27.13 -7.07 -0.14
CA ALA A 81 27.66 -5.99 -0.96
C ALA A 81 29.18 -5.89 -0.75
N LEU A 82 29.94 -6.73 -1.46
CA LEU A 82 31.38 -6.57 -1.66
C LEU A 82 31.57 -6.05 -3.07
N VAL A 83 31.76 -4.74 -3.15
CA VAL A 83 32.28 -4.08 -4.35
C VAL A 83 33.73 -4.54 -4.50
N VAL A 84 33.98 -5.42 -5.47
CA VAL A 84 35.33 -5.70 -5.98
C VAL A 84 35.61 -4.64 -7.05
N GLN A 85 36.53 -3.72 -6.77
CA GLN A 85 37.19 -2.94 -7.81
C GLN A 85 38.43 -3.71 -8.24
N ASP A 86 38.32 -4.46 -9.33
CA ASP A 86 39.49 -5.00 -10.01
C ASP A 86 40.04 -3.93 -10.96
N GLY A 87 41.25 -3.45 -10.63
CA GLY A 87 41.99 -2.48 -11.42
C GLY A 87 42.39 -3.06 -12.77
N LEU A 88 41.96 -2.38 -13.83
CA LEU A 88 42.38 -2.65 -15.20
C LEU A 88 43.61 -1.80 -15.53
N GLY A 89 44.75 -2.48 -15.68
CA GLY A 89 45.69 -2.31 -16.80
C GLY A 89 46.41 -0.97 -16.96
N GLY A 90 47.72 -0.99 -16.72
CA GLY A 90 48.63 0.11 -17.05
C GLY A 90 49.00 0.25 -18.52
N TYR A 91 49.47 1.45 -18.83
CA TYR A 91 50.43 1.90 -19.85
C TYR A 91 51.04 3.19 -19.22
N ASP A 92 52.32 3.54 -19.19
CA ASP A 92 53.62 3.05 -19.66
C ASP A 92 54.54 2.76 -18.45
#